data_AF-A0A4S8YSN8-F1
#
_entry.id   AF-A0A4S8YSN8-F1
#
_cell.length_a   1.000
_cell.length_b   1.000
_cell.length_c   1.000
_cell.angle_alpha   90.00
_cell.angle_beta   90.00
_cell.angle_gamma   90.00
#
_symmetry.space_group_name_H-M   'P 1'
#
loop_
_entity.id
_entity.type
_entity.pdbx_description
1 polymer ?
#
loop_
_entity_poly.entity_id
_entity_poly.type
_entity_poly.pdbx_seq_one_letter_code
_entity_poly.pdbx_strand_id
1 'polypeptide(L)'
;MSTPPDKSHIGGSAGKAVSTPNRLPSKKHYKNTVVLSVGPSKQEFTVHKELLCFYSDFFRAAFNGSFKEATEGRIELPDAQVDVFEIFQVWLYSRSLLNTEDLQDQPDYQKYPSFSALARLWVFGDKYQIPLLQNCAADAILHYTKDKGRFCTNVLKIAYDHTMEESPLRRLAIDILVFRMIHGKDANSILDEDSMPYWSKESLVDFARGISKAWMLGLPYRKFPEQGKCHYHIHAEGEHC
;
A
#
# COMPACT_ATOMS: atom_id res chain seq x y z
N MET A 1 25.20 -43.42 21.50
CA MET A 1 25.45 -42.00 21.14
C MET A 1 24.63 -41.71 19.92
N SER A 2 23.77 -40.69 20.04
CA SER A 2 22.49 -40.60 19.36
C SER A 2 22.60 -39.99 17.96
N THR A 3 21.92 -40.63 17.02
CA THR A 3 21.61 -40.16 15.67
C THR A 3 20.88 -38.80 15.73
N PRO A 4 21.19 -37.83 14.84
CA PRO A 4 20.42 -36.59 14.77
C PRO A 4 19.01 -36.88 14.27
N PRO A 5 17.98 -36.17 14.76
CA PRO A 5 16.63 -36.37 14.28
C PRO A 5 16.50 -35.83 12.85
N ASP A 6 15.93 -36.70 12.02
CA ASP A 6 15.50 -36.50 10.66
C ASP A 6 14.56 -35.29 10.56
N LYS A 7 14.84 -34.38 9.62
CA LYS A 7 13.96 -33.24 9.34
C LYS A 7 12.75 -33.78 8.61
N SER A 8 11.72 -34.12 9.38
CA SER A 8 10.40 -34.49 8.88
C SER A 8 9.87 -33.38 7.97
N HIS A 9 9.92 -33.64 6.66
CA HIS A 9 9.12 -32.95 5.66
C HIS A 9 7.64 -33.21 5.93
N ILE A 10 6.96 -32.28 6.61
CA ILE A 10 5.49 -32.26 6.66
C ILE A 10 5.04 -30.79 6.57
N GLY A 11 4.38 -30.47 5.45
CA GLY A 11 3.78 -29.15 5.20
C GLY A 11 3.68 -28.90 3.71
N GLY A 12 2.54 -29.28 3.12
CA GLY A 12 2.30 -29.25 1.69
C GLY A 12 2.58 -27.89 1.06
N SER A 13 3.10 -27.93 -0.18
CA SER A 13 3.31 -26.78 -1.06
C SER A 13 1.98 -26.11 -1.43
N ALA A 14 1.35 -25.42 -0.49
CA ALA A 14 0.39 -24.38 -0.81
C ALA A 14 1.20 -23.23 -1.43
N GLY A 15 1.16 -23.11 -2.76
CA GLY A 15 1.91 -22.07 -3.47
C GLY A 15 1.63 -20.67 -2.91
N LYS A 16 2.62 -19.78 -2.98
CA LYS A 16 2.52 -18.38 -2.55
C LYS A 16 1.39 -17.64 -3.29
N ALA A 17 0.85 -16.61 -2.66
CA ALA A 17 -0.02 -15.64 -3.29
C ALA A 17 0.66 -15.06 -4.52
N VAL A 18 -0.11 -14.91 -5.59
CA VAL A 18 0.44 -14.50 -6.88
C VAL A 18 0.14 -13.03 -7.12
N SER A 19 0.31 -12.22 -6.07
CA SER A 19 0.05 -10.77 -6.00
C SER A 19 0.92 -10.00 -6.99
N THR A 20 0.65 -10.20 -8.28
CA THR A 20 1.46 -9.79 -9.42
C THR A 20 0.55 -9.25 -10.52
N PRO A 21 1.02 -8.27 -11.32
CA PRO A 21 0.18 -7.66 -12.35
C PRO A 21 -0.29 -8.66 -13.42
N ASN A 22 0.56 -9.63 -13.78
CA ASN A 22 0.39 -10.48 -14.96
C ASN A 22 -0.55 -11.68 -14.76
N ARG A 23 -0.99 -11.97 -13.54
CA ARG A 23 -1.92 -13.09 -13.27
C ARG A 23 -3.23 -12.56 -12.78
N LEU A 24 -4.34 -12.90 -13.42
CA LEU A 24 -5.69 -12.48 -13.02
C LEU A 24 -6.45 -13.62 -12.31
N PRO A 25 -7.40 -13.30 -11.41
CA PRO A 25 -8.28 -14.31 -10.84
C PRO A 25 -9.19 -14.93 -11.91
N SER A 26 -9.16 -16.26 -12.02
CA SER A 26 -10.15 -17.03 -12.79
C SER A 26 -11.41 -17.36 -11.97
N LYS A 27 -12.44 -17.91 -12.63
CA LYS A 27 -13.71 -18.39 -12.02
C LYS A 27 -13.55 -19.18 -10.72
N LYS A 28 -12.48 -19.97 -10.56
CA LYS A 28 -12.23 -20.77 -9.34
C LYS A 28 -12.05 -19.92 -8.08
N HIS A 29 -11.72 -18.64 -8.20
CA HIS A 29 -11.49 -17.76 -7.06
C HIS A 29 -12.77 -17.10 -6.52
N TYR A 30 -13.91 -17.31 -7.19
CA TYR A 30 -15.20 -16.71 -6.85
C TYR A 30 -16.20 -17.78 -6.40
N LYS A 31 -15.75 -18.74 -5.56
CA LYS A 31 -16.58 -19.88 -5.14
C LYS A 31 -17.12 -19.73 -3.73
N ASN A 32 -16.22 -19.70 -2.74
CA ASN A 32 -16.62 -19.66 -1.34
C ASN A 32 -16.47 -18.25 -0.79
N THR A 33 -17.29 -17.89 0.18
CA THR A 33 -17.20 -16.62 0.88
C THR A 33 -16.74 -16.79 2.32
N VAL A 34 -16.13 -15.74 2.86
CA VAL A 34 -15.69 -15.60 4.25
C VAL A 34 -16.10 -14.22 4.75
N VAL A 35 -16.17 -14.07 6.08
CA VAL A 35 -16.55 -12.82 6.73
C VAL A 35 -15.32 -12.17 7.39
N LEU A 36 -15.11 -10.89 7.13
CA LEU A 36 -14.10 -10.07 7.81
C LEU A 36 -14.81 -9.05 8.70
N SER A 37 -14.52 -9.06 9.99
CA SER A 37 -15.02 -8.06 10.94
C SER A 37 -13.97 -6.95 11.06
N VAL A 38 -14.25 -5.77 10.52
CA VAL A 38 -13.28 -4.68 10.34
C VAL A 38 -13.52 -3.56 11.36
N GLY A 39 -12.43 -3.09 11.95
CA GLY A 39 -12.41 -1.93 12.83
C GLY A 39 -13.03 -2.18 14.21
N PRO A 40 -13.02 -1.15 15.08
CA PRO A 40 -13.53 -1.26 16.45
C PRO A 40 -15.04 -1.57 16.54
N SER A 41 -15.81 -1.12 15.54
CA SER A 41 -17.24 -1.40 15.43
C SER A 41 -17.54 -2.80 14.90
N LYS A 42 -16.51 -3.58 14.52
CA LYS A 42 -16.63 -4.93 13.94
C LYS A 42 -17.57 -4.98 12.74
N GLN A 43 -17.49 -3.98 11.86
CA GLN A 43 -18.31 -3.95 10.64
C GLN A 43 -17.99 -5.17 9.78
N GLU A 44 -19.02 -5.93 9.40
CA GLU A 44 -18.84 -7.20 8.69
C GLU A 44 -18.80 -6.99 7.17
N PHE A 45 -17.79 -7.59 6.54
CA PHE A 45 -17.62 -7.62 5.09
C PHE A 45 -17.59 -9.07 4.62
N THR A 46 -18.45 -9.43 3.67
CA THR A 46 -18.44 -10.75 3.04
C THR A 46 -17.70 -10.69 1.70
N VAL A 47 -16.64 -11.48 1.55
CA VAL A 47 -15.83 -11.52 0.32
C VAL A 47 -15.45 -12.94 -0.07
N HIS A 48 -15.01 -13.14 -1.31
CA HIS A 48 -14.61 -14.46 -1.79
C HIS A 48 -13.26 -14.89 -1.17
N LYS A 49 -13.26 -16.07 -0.53
CA LYS A 49 -12.12 -16.66 0.17
C LYS A 49 -10.92 -16.83 -0.74
N GLU A 50 -11.12 -17.52 -1.86
CA GLU A 50 -10.04 -17.86 -2.77
C GLU A 50 -9.49 -16.62 -3.50
N LEU A 51 -10.31 -15.58 -3.66
CA LEU A 51 -9.90 -14.29 -4.18
C LEU A 51 -8.99 -13.55 -3.20
N LEU A 52 -9.36 -13.47 -1.92
CA LEU A 52 -8.48 -12.92 -0.88
C LEU A 52 -7.14 -13.65 -0.84
N CYS A 53 -7.19 -14.99 -0.77
CA CYS A 53 -6.00 -15.83 -0.73
C CYS A 53 -5.13 -15.63 -1.98
N PHE A 54 -5.74 -15.40 -3.15
CA PHE A 54 -5.01 -15.16 -4.40
C PHE A 54 -4.02 -14.00 -4.29
N TYR A 55 -4.42 -12.91 -3.63
CA TYR A 55 -3.62 -11.68 -3.51
C TYR A 55 -2.81 -11.55 -2.22
N SER A 56 -3.17 -12.30 -1.17
CA SER A 56 -2.60 -12.15 0.16
C SER A 56 -2.09 -13.48 0.71
N ASP A 57 -0.80 -13.52 1.03
CA ASP A 57 -0.20 -14.66 1.74
C ASP A 57 -0.71 -14.75 3.19
N PHE A 58 -0.97 -13.61 3.83
CA PHE A 58 -1.58 -13.55 5.16
C PHE A 58 -2.96 -14.25 5.19
N PHE A 59 -3.89 -13.84 4.31
CA PHE A 59 -5.23 -14.45 4.29
C PHE A 59 -5.18 -15.91 3.83
N ARG A 60 -4.25 -16.26 2.94
CA ARG A 60 -4.02 -17.66 2.55
C ARG A 60 -3.60 -18.52 3.74
N ALA A 61 -2.65 -18.04 4.54
CA ALA A 61 -2.21 -18.73 5.75
C ALA A 61 -3.33 -18.85 6.79
N ALA A 62 -4.12 -17.78 6.99
CA ALA A 62 -5.23 -17.79 7.93
C ALA A 62 -6.34 -18.77 7.54
N PHE A 63 -6.76 -18.75 6.26
CA PHE A 63 -7.95 -19.47 5.81
C PHE A 63 -7.70 -20.88 5.24
N ASN A 64 -6.46 -21.20 4.88
CA ASN A 64 -6.07 -22.54 4.41
C ASN A 64 -5.08 -23.23 5.36
N GLY A 65 -4.78 -22.61 6.50
CA GLY A 65 -3.99 -23.21 7.57
C GLY A 65 -4.84 -24.11 8.48
N SER A 66 -4.33 -24.33 9.69
CA SER A 66 -4.99 -25.15 10.73
C SER A 66 -5.55 -24.32 11.88
N PHE A 67 -5.64 -23.00 11.71
CA PHE A 67 -6.15 -22.08 12.71
C PHE A 67 -7.69 -22.02 12.70
N LYS A 68 -8.25 -21.38 13.72
CA LYS A 68 -9.70 -21.28 13.94
C LYS A 68 -10.42 -20.64 12.75
N GLU A 69 -9.78 -19.67 12.12
CA GLU A 69 -10.25 -18.92 10.96
C GLU A 69 -10.50 -19.84 9.75
N ALA A 70 -9.68 -20.89 9.58
CA ALA A 70 -9.85 -21.85 8.50
C ALA A 70 -11.15 -22.68 8.65
N THR A 71 -11.55 -22.95 9.90
CA THR A 71 -12.78 -23.70 10.22
C THR A 71 -14.01 -22.79 10.27
N GLU A 72 -13.88 -21.60 10.84
CA GLU A 72 -14.99 -20.68 11.03
C GLU A 72 -15.30 -19.83 9.79
N GLY A 73 -14.34 -19.69 8.87
CA GLY A 73 -14.49 -18.83 7.70
C GLY A 73 -14.62 -17.35 8.07
N ARG A 74 -14.01 -16.94 9.19
CA ARG A 74 -14.13 -15.60 9.74
C ARG A 74 -12.79 -15.08 10.28
N ILE A 75 -12.52 -13.79 10.12
CA ILE A 75 -11.32 -13.13 10.66
C ILE A 75 -11.68 -11.75 11.22
N GLU A 76 -11.06 -11.36 12.33
CA GLU A 76 -11.21 -10.01 12.91
C GLU A 76 -10.00 -9.14 12.56
N LEU A 77 -10.26 -7.92 12.09
CA LEU A 77 -9.28 -6.92 11.72
C LEU A 77 -9.50 -5.62 12.54
N PRO A 78 -9.26 -5.65 13.88
CA PRO A 78 -9.65 -4.57 14.78
C PRO A 78 -8.95 -3.23 14.50
N ASP A 79 -7.72 -3.28 13.99
CA ASP A 79 -6.92 -2.07 13.70
C ASP A 79 -7.15 -1.53 12.27
N ALA A 80 -7.90 -2.24 11.43
CA ALA A 80 -8.17 -1.79 10.07
C ALA A 80 -9.25 -0.71 10.06
N GLN A 81 -9.02 0.35 9.30
CA GLN A 81 -10.03 1.39 9.09
C GLN A 81 -11.05 0.91 8.06
N VAL A 82 -12.33 1.15 8.33
CA VAL A 82 -13.45 0.70 7.50
C VAL A 82 -13.37 1.30 6.09
N ASP A 83 -13.10 2.60 5.98
CA ASP A 83 -12.95 3.32 4.71
C ASP A 83 -11.81 2.76 3.84
N VAL A 84 -10.68 2.40 4.46
CA VAL A 84 -9.55 1.77 3.77
C VAL A 84 -9.94 0.36 3.29
N PHE A 85 -10.71 -0.38 4.09
CA PHE A 85 -11.18 -1.70 3.70
C PHE A 85 -12.20 -1.65 2.56
N GLU A 86 -13.08 -0.66 2.52
CA GLU A 86 -14.02 -0.45 1.41
C GLU A 86 -13.29 -0.21 0.08
N ILE A 87 -12.25 0.64 0.09
CA ILE A 87 -11.39 0.86 -1.09
C ILE A 87 -10.69 -0.45 -1.49
N PHE A 88 -10.14 -1.19 -0.51
CA PHE A 88 -9.53 -2.49 -0.76
C PHE A 88 -10.52 -3.49 -1.35
N GLN A 89 -11.77 -3.52 -0.89
CA GLN A 89 -12.80 -4.42 -1.40
C GLN A 89 -13.08 -4.12 -2.87
N VAL A 90 -13.29 -2.85 -3.24
CA VAL A 90 -13.48 -2.47 -4.66
C VAL A 90 -12.28 -2.90 -5.50
N TRP A 91 -11.06 -2.66 -5.01
CA TRP A 91 -9.85 -3.08 -5.68
C TRP A 91 -9.72 -4.61 -5.80
N LEU A 92 -10.09 -5.36 -4.77
CA LEU A 92 -10.00 -6.82 -4.71
C LEU A 92 -10.76 -7.46 -5.89
N TYR A 93 -11.91 -6.88 -6.24
CA TYR A 93 -12.76 -7.36 -7.33
C TYR A 93 -12.42 -6.75 -8.70
N SER A 94 -12.01 -5.48 -8.75
CA SER A 94 -11.84 -4.74 -10.01
C SER A 94 -10.40 -4.56 -10.47
N ARG A 95 -9.41 -4.73 -9.57
CA ARG A 95 -8.02 -4.27 -9.69
C ARG A 95 -7.87 -2.77 -9.99
N SER A 96 -8.88 -1.98 -9.72
CA SER A 96 -8.88 -0.55 -9.95
C SER A 96 -8.95 0.20 -8.63
N LEU A 97 -8.19 1.29 -8.53
CA LEU A 97 -8.30 2.29 -7.46
C LEU A 97 -9.04 3.55 -7.93
N LEU A 98 -9.65 3.53 -9.11
CA LEU A 98 -10.45 4.65 -9.59
C LEU A 98 -11.81 4.62 -8.89
N ASN A 99 -12.22 5.74 -8.32
CA ASN A 99 -13.55 5.87 -7.72
C ASN A 99 -14.60 5.77 -8.84
N THR A 100 -15.42 4.73 -8.80
CA THR A 100 -16.45 4.49 -9.81
C THR A 100 -17.78 5.18 -9.49
N GLU A 101 -17.97 5.63 -8.24
CA GLU A 101 -19.22 6.25 -7.76
C GLU A 101 -19.45 7.64 -8.38
N ASP A 102 -18.39 8.37 -8.71
CA ASP A 102 -18.46 9.72 -9.29
C ASP A 102 -18.60 9.72 -10.83
N LEU A 103 -18.58 8.55 -11.48
CA LEU A 103 -18.61 8.44 -12.95
C LEU A 103 -19.98 8.77 -13.56
N GLN A 104 -21.06 8.81 -12.75
CA GLN A 104 -22.39 9.20 -13.21
C GLN A 104 -22.50 10.70 -13.48
N ASP A 105 -21.75 11.53 -12.75
CA ASP A 105 -21.84 12.99 -12.85
C ASP A 105 -20.71 13.61 -13.67
N GLN A 106 -19.50 12.98 -13.73
CA GLN A 106 -18.37 13.45 -14.53
C GLN A 106 -17.54 12.29 -15.12
N PRO A 107 -17.94 11.75 -16.30
CA PRO A 107 -17.30 10.56 -16.89
C PRO A 107 -15.83 10.74 -17.28
N ASP A 108 -15.37 11.99 -17.50
CA ASP A 108 -13.99 12.28 -17.91
C ASP A 108 -13.02 12.50 -16.73
N TYR A 109 -13.50 12.49 -15.49
CA TYR A 109 -12.68 12.79 -14.32
C TYR A 109 -12.33 11.51 -13.54
N GLN A 110 -11.17 10.92 -13.85
CA GLN A 110 -10.60 9.84 -13.04
C GLN A 110 -10.20 10.36 -11.66
N LYS A 111 -11.02 10.06 -10.66
CA LYS A 111 -10.75 10.45 -9.27
C LYS A 111 -10.19 9.27 -8.50
N TYR A 112 -8.91 9.34 -8.16
CA TYR A 112 -8.34 8.47 -7.16
C TYR A 112 -8.82 8.86 -5.75
N PRO A 113 -8.76 7.94 -4.77
CA PRO A 113 -8.85 8.29 -3.36
C PRO A 113 -7.86 9.39 -2.98
N SER A 114 -8.12 10.05 -1.85
CA SER A 114 -7.18 11.06 -1.33
C SER A 114 -5.78 10.49 -1.12
N PHE A 115 -4.75 11.34 -1.16
CA PHE A 115 -3.37 10.95 -0.86
C PHE A 115 -3.24 10.19 0.47
N SER A 116 -3.94 10.65 1.52
CA SER A 116 -3.96 9.98 2.83
C SER A 116 -4.57 8.58 2.74
N ALA A 117 -5.67 8.42 2.00
CA ALA A 117 -6.33 7.12 1.83
C ALA A 117 -5.44 6.14 1.05
N LEU A 118 -4.78 6.60 -0.02
CA LEU A 118 -3.83 5.78 -0.78
C LEU A 118 -2.62 5.35 0.09
N ALA A 119 -2.09 6.25 0.92
CA ALA A 119 -1.00 5.92 1.84
C ALA A 119 -1.43 4.89 2.89
N ARG A 120 -2.62 5.03 3.48
CA ARG A 120 -3.17 4.03 4.42
C ARG A 120 -3.48 2.69 3.73
N LEU A 121 -3.93 2.72 2.47
CA LEU A 121 -4.15 1.52 1.68
C LEU A 121 -2.83 0.79 1.37
N TRP A 122 -1.75 1.53 1.12
CA TRP A 122 -0.42 0.96 1.01
C TRP A 122 -0.01 0.25 2.30
N VAL A 123 -0.18 0.92 3.46
CA VAL A 123 0.11 0.34 4.79
C VAL A 123 -0.75 -0.91 5.06
N PHE A 124 -2.03 -0.87 4.66
CA PHE A 124 -2.91 -2.03 4.72
C PHE A 124 -2.36 -3.20 3.90
N GLY A 125 -1.93 -2.93 2.66
CA GLY A 125 -1.28 -3.92 1.81
C GLY A 125 -0.03 -4.52 2.43
N ASP A 126 0.81 -3.69 3.07
CA ASP A 126 2.00 -4.16 3.79
C ASP A 126 1.63 -5.11 4.94
N LYS A 127 0.72 -4.68 5.82
CA LYS A 127 0.27 -5.45 6.99
C LYS A 127 -0.34 -6.80 6.60
N TYR A 128 -1.10 -6.85 5.51
CA TYR A 128 -1.77 -8.07 5.05
C TYR A 128 -1.09 -8.75 3.86
N GLN A 129 0.18 -8.42 3.60
CA GLN A 129 1.03 -9.06 2.58
C GLN A 129 0.39 -9.09 1.18
N ILE A 130 0.04 -7.90 0.67
CA ILE A 130 -0.60 -7.68 -0.64
C ILE A 130 0.28 -6.77 -1.52
N PRO A 131 1.44 -7.26 -2.04
CA PRO A 131 2.37 -6.46 -2.84
C PRO A 131 1.73 -5.72 -4.02
N LEU A 132 0.80 -6.35 -4.74
CA LEU A 132 0.17 -5.68 -5.88
C LEU A 132 -0.68 -4.47 -5.46
N LEU A 133 -1.33 -4.53 -4.29
CA LEU A 133 -2.10 -3.40 -3.75
C LEU A 133 -1.16 -2.24 -3.38
N GLN A 134 -0.03 -2.55 -2.75
CA GLN A 134 1.03 -1.56 -2.46
C GLN A 134 1.50 -0.88 -3.74
N ASN A 135 1.76 -1.65 -4.80
CA ASN A 135 2.23 -1.12 -6.08
C ASN A 135 1.17 -0.25 -6.76
N CYS A 136 -0.10 -0.68 -6.76
CA CYS A 136 -1.21 0.12 -7.28
C CYS A 136 -1.38 1.43 -6.51
N ALA A 137 -1.26 1.41 -5.18
CA ALA A 137 -1.36 2.62 -4.35
C ALA A 137 -0.18 3.57 -4.61
N ALA A 138 1.04 3.07 -4.75
CA ALA A 138 2.22 3.86 -5.10
C ALA A 138 2.08 4.52 -6.49
N ASP A 139 1.62 3.76 -7.48
CA ASP A 139 1.35 4.26 -8.83
C ASP A 139 0.28 5.36 -8.83
N ALA A 140 -0.80 5.17 -8.07
CA ALA A 140 -1.86 6.17 -7.91
C ALA A 140 -1.33 7.47 -7.27
N ILE A 141 -0.52 7.37 -6.21
CA ILE A 141 0.12 8.52 -5.55
C ILE A 141 1.01 9.28 -6.56
N LEU A 142 1.86 8.57 -7.31
CA LEU A 142 2.73 9.17 -8.33
C LEU A 142 1.94 9.85 -9.44
N HIS A 143 0.88 9.21 -9.95
CA HIS A 143 0.02 9.78 -10.98
C HIS A 143 -0.63 11.08 -10.50
N TYR A 144 -1.26 11.06 -9.33
CA TYR A 144 -1.95 12.22 -8.79
C TYR A 144 -1.01 13.39 -8.46
N THR A 145 0.24 13.09 -8.09
CA THR A 145 1.29 14.08 -7.88
C THR A 145 1.67 14.79 -9.19
N LYS A 146 1.68 14.10 -10.33
CA LYS A 146 1.95 14.71 -11.64
C LYS A 146 0.86 15.70 -12.03
N ASP A 147 -0.40 15.38 -11.75
CA ASP A 147 -1.55 16.17 -12.19
C ASP A 147 -1.82 17.39 -11.32
N LYS A 148 -1.68 17.27 -9.99
CA LYS A 148 -2.03 18.34 -9.04
C LYS A 148 -0.85 19.22 -8.64
N GLY A 149 0.38 18.80 -8.90
CA GLY A 149 1.59 19.56 -8.60
C GLY A 149 1.76 19.89 -7.10
N ARG A 150 1.07 19.19 -6.20
CA ARG A 150 1.13 19.39 -4.76
C ARG A 150 1.18 18.05 -4.04
N PHE A 151 2.00 17.99 -2.99
CA PHE A 151 2.07 16.88 -2.06
C PHE A 151 1.37 17.23 -0.74
N CYS A 152 0.71 16.26 -0.13
CA CYS A 152 0.13 16.39 1.21
C CYS A 152 1.06 15.78 2.25
N THR A 153 1.48 16.57 3.24
CA THR A 153 2.35 16.15 4.36
C THR A 153 1.78 14.96 5.15
N ASN A 154 0.47 14.74 5.11
CA ASN A 154 -0.17 13.56 5.69
C ASN A 154 0.43 12.23 5.21
N VAL A 155 0.84 12.14 3.94
CA VAL A 155 1.47 10.91 3.41
C VAL A 155 2.79 10.66 4.09
N LEU A 156 3.59 11.71 4.33
CA LEU A 156 4.84 11.61 5.07
C LEU A 156 4.59 11.07 6.48
N LYS A 157 3.65 11.68 7.20
CA LYS A 157 3.28 11.25 8.55
C LYS A 157 2.86 9.78 8.57
N ILE A 158 1.94 9.38 7.68
CA ILE A 158 1.45 8.00 7.60
C ILE A 158 2.60 7.02 7.30
N ALA A 159 3.49 7.37 6.37
CA ALA A 159 4.62 6.52 6.01
C ALA A 159 5.56 6.29 7.19
N TYR A 160 5.92 7.34 7.93
CA TYR A 160 6.85 7.23 9.06
C TYR A 160 6.21 6.63 10.32
N ASP A 161 4.92 6.88 10.56
CA ASP A 161 4.22 6.35 11.74
C ASP A 161 3.90 4.84 11.62
N HIS A 162 3.79 4.31 10.39
CA HIS A 162 3.24 2.96 10.17
C HIS A 162 4.09 2.01 9.33
N THR A 163 5.30 2.41 8.91
CA THR A 163 6.20 1.53 8.16
C THR A 163 7.60 1.56 8.74
N MET A 164 8.44 0.56 8.43
CA MET A 164 9.83 0.49 8.91
C MET A 164 10.77 1.39 8.09
N GLU A 165 12.00 1.56 8.59
CA GLU A 165 13.12 2.11 7.81
C GLU A 165 13.25 1.35 6.48
N GLU A 166 13.68 2.06 5.43
CA GLU A 166 13.78 1.55 4.03
C GLU A 166 12.46 1.18 3.33
N SER A 167 11.30 1.42 3.96
CA SER A 167 10.00 1.26 3.31
C SER A 167 9.92 2.07 2.00
N PRO A 168 9.50 1.47 0.87
CA PRO A 168 9.30 2.18 -0.38
C PRO A 168 8.31 3.34 -0.28
N LEU A 169 7.33 3.27 0.64
CA LEU A 169 6.40 4.38 0.88
C LEU A 169 7.11 5.59 1.49
N ARG A 170 8.05 5.39 2.42
CA ARG A 170 8.87 6.48 2.98
C ARG A 170 9.73 7.11 1.89
N ARG A 171 10.38 6.28 1.07
CA ARG A 171 11.19 6.74 -0.07
C ARG A 171 10.36 7.55 -1.05
N LEU A 172 9.19 7.06 -1.43
CA LEU A 172 8.23 7.75 -2.29
C LEU A 172 7.82 9.11 -1.70
N ALA A 173 7.46 9.16 -0.42
CA ALA A 173 7.07 10.41 0.25
C ALA A 173 8.20 11.45 0.23
N ILE A 174 9.43 11.04 0.54
CA ILE A 174 10.61 11.93 0.53
C ILE A 174 10.93 12.41 -0.89
N ASP A 175 10.98 11.53 -1.88
CA ASP A 175 11.29 11.93 -3.25
C ASP A 175 10.23 12.91 -3.79
N ILE A 176 8.95 12.67 -3.50
CA ILE A 176 7.89 13.62 -3.88
C ILE A 176 8.11 14.97 -3.18
N LEU A 177 8.42 14.99 -1.88
CA LEU A 177 8.70 16.25 -1.19
C LEU A 177 9.89 17.00 -1.83
N VAL A 178 10.99 16.31 -2.11
CA VAL A 178 12.21 16.91 -2.68
C VAL A 178 11.93 17.56 -4.03
N PHE A 179 11.12 16.93 -4.89
CA PHE A 179 10.91 17.38 -6.27
C PHE A 179 9.55 18.04 -6.56
N ARG A 180 8.62 18.05 -5.61
CA ARG A 180 7.23 18.53 -5.86
C ARG A 180 6.68 19.39 -4.74
N MET A 181 7.37 19.52 -3.60
CA MET A 181 6.89 20.41 -2.55
C MET A 181 6.89 21.86 -3.05
N ILE A 182 5.77 22.54 -2.83
CA ILE A 182 5.57 23.95 -3.14
C ILE A 182 5.18 24.65 -1.84
N HIS A 183 5.77 25.80 -1.58
CA HIS A 183 5.38 26.65 -0.47
C HIS A 183 3.96 27.19 -0.72
N GLY A 184 3.14 27.28 0.33
CA GLY A 184 1.92 28.10 0.26
C GLY A 184 2.25 29.51 -0.23
N LYS A 185 1.30 30.18 -0.89
CA LYS A 185 1.55 31.53 -1.47
C LYS A 185 2.11 32.52 -0.45
N ASP A 186 1.75 32.34 0.82
CA ASP A 186 2.16 33.19 1.94
C ASP A 186 3.09 32.45 2.93
N ALA A 187 3.55 31.23 2.58
CA ALA A 187 4.36 30.41 3.46
C ALA A 187 5.86 30.73 3.29
N ASN A 188 6.48 31.21 4.36
CA ASN A 188 7.93 31.47 4.41
C ASN A 188 8.75 30.21 4.73
N SER A 189 8.10 29.12 5.14
CA SER A 189 8.72 27.86 5.52
C SER A 189 7.81 26.69 5.17
N ILE A 190 8.41 25.54 4.94
CA ILE A 190 7.69 24.25 4.83
C ILE A 190 7.47 23.58 6.20
N LEU A 191 8.00 24.19 7.26
CA LEU A 191 7.93 23.80 8.66
C LEU A 191 7.20 24.87 9.48
N ASP A 192 6.12 25.41 8.93
CA ASP A 192 5.23 26.28 9.69
C ASP A 192 4.54 25.51 10.84
N GLU A 193 3.89 26.23 11.76
CA GLU A 193 3.26 25.62 12.94
C GLU A 193 2.18 24.58 12.57
N ASP A 194 1.49 24.77 11.43
CA ASP A 194 0.43 23.89 10.96
C ASP A 194 0.98 22.59 10.35
N SER A 195 2.15 22.65 9.71
CA SER A 195 2.78 21.50 9.04
C SER A 195 3.73 20.72 9.95
N MET A 196 4.32 21.34 10.97
CA MET A 196 5.26 20.72 11.90
C MET A 196 4.78 19.39 12.51
N PRO A 197 3.51 19.22 12.92
CA PRO A 197 3.03 17.95 13.50
C PRO A 197 3.08 16.74 12.56
N TYR A 198 3.27 16.96 11.26
CA TYR A 198 3.39 15.89 10.25
C TYR A 198 4.84 15.43 10.05
N TRP A 199 5.81 16.13 10.63
CA TRP A 199 7.22 15.80 10.53
C TRP A 199 7.70 15.07 11.78
N SER A 200 8.35 13.93 11.59
CA SER A 200 9.20 13.32 12.61
C SER A 200 10.65 13.80 12.45
N LYS A 201 11.46 13.69 13.50
CA LYS A 201 12.91 13.96 13.42
C LYS A 201 13.57 13.16 12.30
N GLU A 202 13.18 11.90 12.15
CA GLU A 202 13.69 11.00 11.11
C GLU A 202 13.33 11.52 9.71
N SER A 203 12.06 11.87 9.50
CA SER A 203 11.59 12.38 8.20
C SER A 203 12.27 13.70 7.78
N LEU A 204 12.59 14.57 8.74
CA LEU A 204 13.33 15.81 8.48
C LEU A 204 14.77 15.52 8.05
N VAL A 205 15.42 14.56 8.71
CA VAL A 205 16.78 14.14 8.36
C VAL A 205 16.81 13.54 6.96
N ASP A 206 15.86 12.67 6.62
CA ASP A 206 15.81 12.04 5.31
C ASP A 206 15.44 13.02 4.20
N PHE A 207 14.58 13.99 4.50
CA PHE A 207 14.30 15.09 3.58
C PHE A 207 15.54 15.95 3.32
N ALA A 208 16.29 16.31 4.36
CA ALA A 208 17.54 17.07 4.21
C ALA A 208 18.60 16.29 3.40
N ARG A 209 18.73 14.98 3.65
CA ARG A 209 19.59 14.08 2.86
C ARG A 209 19.15 14.02 1.40
N GLY A 210 17.83 13.93 1.16
CA GLY A 210 17.24 13.92 -0.18
C GLY A 210 17.56 15.20 -0.96
N ILE A 211 17.39 16.37 -0.35
CA ILE A 211 17.78 17.67 -0.94
C ILE A 211 19.27 17.70 -1.24
N SER A 212 20.12 17.34 -0.28
CA SER A 212 21.58 17.34 -0.44
C SER A 212 22.02 16.44 -1.59
N LYS A 213 21.45 15.23 -1.69
CA LYS A 213 21.69 14.31 -2.79
C LYS A 213 21.26 14.88 -4.14
N ALA A 214 20.08 15.49 -4.21
CA ALA A 214 19.59 16.10 -5.45
C ALA A 214 20.49 17.25 -5.91
N TRP A 215 20.98 18.06 -4.98
CA TRP A 215 21.94 19.13 -5.26
C TRP A 215 23.28 18.58 -5.75
N MET A 216 23.87 17.61 -5.06
CA MET A 216 25.15 17.00 -5.47
C MET A 216 25.09 16.38 -6.87
N LEU A 217 23.94 15.80 -7.24
CA LEU A 217 23.72 15.19 -8.55
C LEU A 217 23.34 16.21 -9.64
N GLY A 218 23.22 17.50 -9.30
CA GLY A 218 22.81 18.55 -10.25
C GLY A 218 21.41 18.33 -10.83
N LEU A 219 20.51 17.69 -10.06
CA LEU A 219 19.18 17.37 -10.56
C LEU A 219 18.34 18.65 -10.74
N PRO A 220 17.60 18.77 -11.86
CA PRO A 220 16.81 19.95 -12.13
C PRO A 220 15.72 20.15 -11.08
N TYR A 221 15.62 21.39 -10.59
CA TYR A 221 14.56 21.80 -9.67
C TYR A 221 13.20 21.43 -10.23
N ARG A 222 12.37 20.81 -9.40
CA ARG A 222 11.02 20.36 -9.78
C ARG A 222 10.96 19.42 -10.98
N LYS A 223 12.02 18.67 -11.27
CA LYS A 223 11.91 17.54 -12.18
C LYS A 223 12.05 16.26 -11.36
N PHE A 224 10.91 15.62 -11.10
CA PHE A 224 10.91 14.29 -10.51
C PHE A 224 11.72 13.37 -11.43
N PRO A 225 12.78 12.71 -10.92
CA PRO A 225 13.63 11.87 -11.75
C PRO A 225 12.80 10.74 -12.35
N GLU A 226 13.11 10.37 -13.60
CA GLU A 226 12.54 9.18 -14.22
C GLU A 226 13.17 7.96 -13.58
N GLN A 227 12.59 7.55 -12.47
CA GLN A 227 12.90 6.29 -11.83
C GLN A 227 11.96 5.23 -12.42
N GLY A 228 12.49 4.06 -12.76
CA GLY A 228 11.65 2.93 -13.18
C GLY A 228 10.64 2.57 -12.09
N LYS A 229 9.47 2.06 -12.48
CA LYS A 229 8.37 1.71 -11.55
C LYS A 229 8.83 0.86 -10.35
N CYS A 230 9.79 -0.04 -10.60
CA CYS A 230 10.41 -0.90 -9.58
C CYS A 230 10.96 -0.14 -8.37
N HIS A 231 11.35 1.14 -8.51
CA HIS A 231 11.97 1.91 -7.43
C HIS A 231 11.05 2.10 -6.21
N TYR A 232 9.74 2.15 -6.45
CA TYR A 232 8.71 2.31 -5.42
C TYR A 232 7.81 1.08 -5.26
N HIS A 233 8.05 0.03 -6.04
CA HIS A 233 7.25 -1.19 -6.06
C HIS A 233 7.88 -2.27 -5.18
N ILE A 234 7.02 -3.14 -4.67
CA ILE A 234 7.35 -4.37 -3.97
C ILE A 234 7.38 -5.51 -4.99
N HIS A 235 8.45 -6.29 -4.97
CA HIS A 235 8.67 -7.44 -5.84
C HIS A 235 9.16 -8.63 -5.02
N ALA A 236 8.82 -9.85 -5.45
CA ALA A 236 9.55 -11.02 -4.99
C ALA A 236 10.97 -11.01 -5.58
N GLU A 237 11.90 -11.74 -4.95
CA GLU A 237 13.27 -11.86 -5.44
C GLU A 237 13.31 -12.32 -6.90
N GLY A 238 13.92 -11.51 -7.77
CA GLY A 238 14.03 -11.76 -9.22
C GLY A 238 12.89 -11.22 -10.08
N GLU A 239 11.80 -10.72 -9.49
CA GLU A 239 10.71 -10.07 -10.23
C GLU A 239 11.00 -8.59 -10.51
N HIS A 240 10.47 -8.08 -11.63
CA HIS A 240 10.52 -6.67 -12.04
C HIS A 240 9.21 -6.27 -12.71
N CYS A 241 8.93 -4.96 -12.77
CA CYS A 241 7.74 -4.40 -13.41
C CYS A 241 7.64 -4.71 -14.91
#